data_AF-A0A9D8MGR3-F1
#
_entry.id   AF-A0A9D8MGR3-F1
#
_cell.length_a   1.000
_cell.length_b   1.000
_cell.length_c   1.000
_cell.angle_alpha   90.00
_cell.angle_beta   90.00
_cell.angle_gamma   90.00
#
_symmetry.space_group_name_H-M   'P 1'
#
loop_
_entity.id
_entity.type
_entity.pdbx_description
1 polymer ?
#
loop_
_entity_poly.entity_id
_entity_poly.type
_entity_poly.pdbx_seq_one_letter_code
_entity_poly.pdbx_strand_id
1 'polypeptide(L)'
;LAAAMACLLTGIALHDGYLGVGWSMVDNGFWTGMVRMLFPYTIGMLMAREFRPAKVHNAFWLCGLVIMIAGVLPLALGELSPVANGLYDAVCVIFVFPLLVWLGASELKVNATTQRVSSFLGNLSYPLYAVHYPLMYLFYAHIGFQGDLVPIAKLADVWPEAIALPIACIVLGWLCFRYYDLPLRRWLSEKTSKQTSK
;
A
#
# COMPACT_ATOMS: atom_id res chain seq x y z
N LEU A 1 -9.05 -23.62 -2.11
CA LEU A 1 -8.01 -22.96 -1.27
C LEU A 1 -8.28 -21.45 -1.12
N ALA A 2 -8.30 -20.67 -2.21
CA ALA A 2 -8.55 -19.21 -2.14
C ALA A 2 -9.88 -18.86 -1.44
N ALA A 3 -10.97 -19.57 -1.74
CA ALA A 3 -12.26 -19.38 -1.06
C ALA A 3 -12.21 -19.69 0.45
N ALA A 4 -11.46 -20.71 0.86
CA ALA A 4 -11.29 -21.04 2.29
C ALA A 4 -10.49 -19.95 3.02
N MET A 5 -9.45 -19.41 2.37
CA MET A 5 -8.66 -18.30 2.91
C MET A 5 -9.45 -16.99 2.96
N ALA A 6 -10.35 -16.76 2.00
CA ALA A 6 -11.29 -15.64 2.02
C ALA A 6 -12.26 -15.74 3.21
N CYS A 7 -12.84 -16.92 3.46
CA CYS A 7 -13.71 -17.13 4.62
C CYS A 7 -12.97 -16.92 5.95
N LEU A 8 -11.72 -17.39 6.05
CA LEU A 8 -10.89 -17.17 7.24
C LEU A 8 -10.56 -15.69 7.43
N LEU A 9 -10.23 -14.97 6.36
CA LEU A 9 -10.00 -13.53 6.39
C LEU A 9 -11.23 -12.74 6.84
N THR A 10 -12.40 -13.06 6.29
CA THR A 10 -13.65 -12.41 6.72
C THR A 10 -13.96 -12.72 8.17
N GLY A 11 -13.71 -13.95 8.64
CA GLY A 11 -13.86 -14.31 10.05
C GLY A 11 -12.97 -13.49 10.98
N ILE A 12 -11.69 -13.31 10.60
CA ILE A 12 -10.74 -12.46 11.35
C ILE A 12 -11.18 -11.00 11.32
N ALA A 13 -11.58 -10.48 10.15
CA ALA A 13 -12.01 -9.09 10.00
C ALA A 13 -13.26 -8.78 10.84
N LEU A 14 -14.21 -9.71 10.91
CA LEU A 14 -15.43 -9.55 11.72
C LEU A 14 -15.15 -9.68 13.23
N HIS A 15 -14.15 -10.47 13.62
CA HIS A 15 -13.74 -10.63 15.02
C HIS A 15 -12.96 -9.42 15.54
N ASP A 16 -11.96 -8.96 14.78
CA ASP A 16 -11.06 -7.88 15.20
C ASP A 16 -11.59 -6.49 14.81
N GLY A 17 -12.53 -6.43 13.87
CA GLY A 17 -13.14 -5.20 13.36
C GLY A 17 -12.28 -4.41 12.36
N TYR A 18 -11.09 -4.89 12.02
CA TYR A 18 -10.17 -4.33 11.02
C TYR A 18 -9.16 -5.39 10.57
N LEU A 19 -8.57 -5.25 9.37
CA LEU A 19 -7.54 -6.17 8.84
C LEU A 19 -6.09 -5.71 9.08
N GLY A 20 -5.91 -4.69 9.91
CA GLY A 20 -4.61 -4.17 10.38
C GLY A 20 -3.86 -5.05 11.40
N VAL A 21 -4.27 -6.31 11.55
CA VAL A 21 -3.65 -7.28 12.45
C VAL A 21 -2.49 -8.04 11.80
N GLY A 22 -1.64 -8.66 12.63
CA GLY A 22 -0.54 -9.53 12.16
C GLY A 22 0.78 -8.83 11.81
N TRP A 23 1.02 -7.65 12.39
CA TRP A 23 2.32 -6.97 12.37
C TRP A 23 3.21 -7.33 13.57
N SER A 24 2.62 -7.90 14.64
CA SER A 24 3.32 -8.36 15.84
C SER A 24 3.18 -9.88 16.00
N MET A 25 4.09 -10.50 16.76
CA MET A 25 3.98 -11.92 17.15
C MET A 25 3.09 -12.13 18.39
N VAL A 26 2.52 -11.06 18.93
CA VAL A 26 1.68 -11.06 20.13
C VAL A 26 0.22 -11.32 19.71
N ASP A 27 -0.59 -11.91 20.59
CA ASP A 27 -2.05 -12.09 20.43
C ASP A 27 -2.47 -12.71 19.09
N ASN A 28 -1.91 -13.87 18.75
CA ASN A 28 -2.23 -14.62 17.53
C ASN A 28 -1.84 -13.90 16.21
N GLY A 29 -1.10 -12.78 16.28
CA GLY A 29 -0.68 -11.99 15.13
C GLY A 29 0.12 -12.77 14.07
N PHE A 30 0.88 -13.78 14.47
CA PHE A 30 1.57 -14.67 13.53
C PHE A 30 0.59 -15.40 12.59
N TRP A 31 -0.47 -15.98 13.16
CA TRP A 31 -1.45 -16.77 12.40
C TRP A 31 -2.35 -15.89 11.54
N THR A 32 -2.82 -14.76 12.08
CA THR A 32 -3.62 -13.79 11.32
C THR A 32 -2.80 -13.17 10.20
N GLY A 33 -1.54 -12.82 10.45
CA GLY A 33 -0.60 -12.35 9.44
C GLY A 33 -0.35 -13.38 8.34
N MET A 34 -0.20 -14.66 8.70
CA MET A 34 -0.01 -15.73 7.71
C MET A 34 -1.23 -15.89 6.80
N VAL A 35 -2.44 -15.93 7.35
CA VAL A 35 -3.68 -15.99 6.55
C VAL A 35 -3.78 -14.76 5.64
N ARG A 36 -3.43 -13.57 6.15
CA ARG A 36 -3.41 -12.31 5.39
C ARG A 36 -2.43 -12.30 4.23
N MET A 37 -1.32 -13.04 4.30
CA MET A 37 -0.35 -13.15 3.20
C MET A 37 -0.68 -14.30 2.23
N LEU A 38 -1.24 -15.40 2.74
CA LEU A 38 -1.60 -16.57 1.93
C LEU A 38 -2.75 -16.26 0.96
N PHE A 39 -3.75 -15.48 1.38
CA PHE A 39 -4.86 -15.14 0.49
C PHE A 39 -4.40 -14.36 -0.77
N PRO A 40 -3.72 -13.19 -0.67
CA PRO A 40 -3.20 -12.46 -1.83
C PRO A 40 -2.29 -13.31 -2.72
N TYR A 41 -1.47 -14.18 -2.13
CA TYR A 41 -0.61 -15.08 -2.88
C TYR A 41 -1.43 -16.07 -3.73
N THR A 42 -2.43 -16.71 -3.13
CA THR A 42 -3.24 -17.73 -3.82
C THR A 42 -4.16 -17.13 -4.88
N ILE A 43 -4.78 -15.97 -4.61
CA ILE A 43 -5.58 -15.26 -5.62
C ILE A 43 -4.68 -14.72 -6.74
N GLY A 44 -3.48 -14.22 -6.42
CA GLY A 44 -2.50 -13.77 -7.40
C GLY A 44 -2.06 -14.89 -8.35
N MET A 45 -1.74 -16.07 -7.81
CA MET A 45 -1.44 -17.25 -8.63
C MET A 45 -2.62 -17.70 -9.49
N LEU A 46 -3.85 -17.63 -8.96
CA LEU A 46 -5.05 -17.98 -9.72
C LEU A 46 -5.25 -17.01 -10.90
N MET A 47 -5.14 -15.71 -10.64
CA MET A 47 -5.23 -14.67 -11.67
C MET A 47 -4.14 -14.81 -12.74
N ALA A 48 -2.92 -15.19 -12.34
CA ALA A 48 -1.81 -15.41 -13.28
C ALA A 48 -2.06 -16.62 -14.21
N ARG A 49 -2.83 -17.63 -13.76
CA ARG A 49 -3.14 -18.83 -14.56
C ARG A 49 -4.29 -18.60 -15.54
N GLU A 50 -5.35 -17.95 -15.09
CA GLU A 50 -6.57 -17.71 -15.88
C GLU A 50 -6.64 -16.28 -16.45
N PHE A 51 -5.47 -15.70 -16.74
CA PHE A 51 -5.39 -14.30 -17.14
C PHE A 51 -6.03 -14.07 -18.51
N ARG A 52 -7.20 -13.42 -18.51
CA ARG A 52 -7.87 -12.95 -19.73
C ARG A 52 -7.80 -11.42 -19.75
N PRO A 53 -6.97 -10.81 -20.61
CA PRO A 53 -6.83 -9.37 -20.66
C PRO A 53 -8.12 -8.71 -21.18
N ALA A 54 -8.62 -7.72 -20.45
CA ALA A 54 -9.69 -6.85 -20.94
C ALA A 54 -9.13 -5.64 -21.69
N LYS A 55 -9.85 -5.16 -22.71
CA LYS A 55 -9.49 -3.91 -23.40
C LYS A 55 -9.93 -2.72 -22.54
N VAL A 56 -9.09 -2.33 -21.59
CA VAL A 56 -9.27 -1.11 -20.78
C VAL A 56 -8.29 -0.03 -21.22
N HIS A 57 -8.76 1.21 -21.22
CA HIS A 57 -7.95 2.40 -21.49
C HIS A 57 -7.82 3.19 -20.18
N ASN A 58 -6.63 3.76 -19.91
CA ASN A 58 -6.35 4.58 -18.73
C ASN A 58 -6.54 3.83 -17.39
N ALA A 59 -6.14 2.55 -17.32
CA ALA A 59 -6.31 1.74 -16.11
C ALA A 59 -5.55 2.34 -14.92
N PHE A 60 -4.39 2.97 -15.15
CA PHE A 60 -3.66 3.68 -14.10
C PHE A 60 -4.50 4.73 -13.35
N TRP A 61 -5.21 5.60 -14.08
CA TRP A 61 -6.01 6.67 -13.48
C TRP A 61 -7.26 6.13 -12.78
N LEU A 62 -7.91 5.13 -13.39
CA LEU A 62 -9.04 4.44 -12.78
C LEU A 62 -8.62 3.76 -11.48
N CYS A 63 -7.49 3.05 -11.48
CA CYS A 63 -6.99 2.37 -10.29
C CYS A 63 -6.63 3.38 -9.19
N GLY A 64 -5.96 4.48 -9.55
CA GLY A 64 -5.65 5.54 -8.60
C GLY A 64 -6.91 6.15 -7.97
N LEU A 65 -7.95 6.40 -8.77
CA LEU A 65 -9.22 6.93 -8.27
C LEU A 65 -9.93 5.94 -7.33
N VAL A 66 -9.99 4.65 -7.68
CA VAL A 66 -10.63 3.64 -6.83
C VAL A 66 -9.88 3.48 -5.51
N ILE A 67 -8.54 3.50 -5.52
CA ILE A 67 -7.73 3.46 -4.29
C ILE A 67 -8.00 4.69 -3.42
N MET A 68 -8.07 5.87 -4.02
CA MET A 68 -8.41 7.11 -3.30
C MET A 68 -9.80 7.04 -2.67
N ILE A 69 -10.81 6.59 -3.42
CA ILE A 69 -12.18 6.42 -2.90
C ILE A 69 -12.18 5.38 -1.78
N ALA A 70 -11.50 4.25 -1.96
CA ALA A 70 -11.43 3.20 -0.93
C ALA A 70 -10.76 3.68 0.36
N GLY A 71 -9.76 4.57 0.28
CA GLY A 71 -9.13 5.16 1.47
C GLY A 71 -9.99 6.23 2.17
N VAL A 72 -10.70 7.05 1.41
CA VAL A 72 -11.49 8.17 1.94
C VAL A 72 -12.87 7.73 2.43
N LEU A 73 -13.44 6.68 1.85
CA LEU A 73 -14.81 6.24 2.12
C LEU A 73 -15.05 5.90 3.62
N PRO A 74 -14.18 5.14 4.32
CA PRO A 74 -14.37 4.91 5.75
C PRO A 74 -14.36 6.19 6.59
N LEU A 75 -13.52 7.17 6.21
CA LEU A 75 -13.43 8.46 6.88
C LEU A 75 -14.70 9.31 6.66
N ALA A 76 -15.27 9.25 5.45
CA ALA A 76 -16.47 9.99 5.08
C ALA A 76 -17.76 9.39 5.68
N LEU A 77 -17.78 8.08 5.93
CA LEU A 77 -18.94 7.37 6.50
C LEU A 77 -19.07 7.52 8.03
N GLY A 78 -18.09 8.11 8.71
CA GLY A 78 -18.11 8.35 10.16
C GLY A 78 -17.79 7.09 10.99
N GLU A 79 -18.23 7.05 12.25
CA GLU A 79 -17.99 5.91 13.14
C GLU A 79 -18.77 4.67 12.68
N LEU A 80 -18.12 3.86 11.83
CA LEU A 80 -18.60 2.54 11.46
C LEU A 80 -18.51 1.61 12.67
N SER A 81 -19.50 0.73 12.85
CA SER A 81 -19.39 -0.34 13.83
C SER A 81 -18.17 -1.22 13.50
N PRO A 82 -17.51 -1.83 14.50
CA PRO A 82 -16.33 -2.68 14.26
C PRO A 82 -16.60 -3.76 13.20
N VAL A 83 -17.80 -4.34 13.22
CA VAL A 83 -18.24 -5.34 12.25
C VAL A 83 -18.37 -4.77 10.83
N ALA A 84 -18.90 -3.55 10.69
CA ALA A 84 -19.04 -2.90 9.39
C ALA A 84 -17.68 -2.52 8.80
N ASN A 85 -16.75 -2.04 9.63
CA ASN A 85 -15.39 -1.72 9.21
C ASN A 85 -14.61 -2.98 8.81
N GLY A 86 -14.71 -4.06 9.59
CA GLY A 86 -14.13 -5.35 9.25
C GLY A 86 -14.69 -5.94 7.94
N LEU A 87 -16.01 -5.85 7.74
CA LEU A 87 -16.63 -6.29 6.50
C LEU A 87 -16.16 -5.46 5.30
N TYR A 88 -16.04 -4.14 5.48
CA TYR A 88 -15.51 -3.24 4.46
C TYR A 88 -14.09 -3.63 4.04
N ASP A 89 -13.20 -3.82 5.02
CA ASP A 89 -11.81 -4.25 4.80
C ASP A 89 -11.75 -5.60 4.06
N ALA A 90 -12.57 -6.57 4.49
CA ALA A 90 -12.65 -7.88 3.85
C ALA A 90 -13.12 -7.79 2.38
N VAL A 91 -14.17 -7.00 2.10
CA VAL A 91 -14.65 -6.77 0.74
C VAL A 91 -13.58 -6.11 -0.13
N CYS A 92 -12.86 -5.13 0.41
CA CYS A 92 -11.77 -4.47 -0.29
C CYS A 92 -10.65 -5.45 -0.66
N VAL A 93 -10.22 -6.28 0.29
CA VAL A 93 -9.15 -7.25 0.07
C VAL A 93 -9.57 -8.39 -0.85
N ILE A 94 -10.80 -8.89 -0.74
CA ILE A 94 -11.26 -10.06 -1.50
C ILE A 94 -11.66 -9.70 -2.93
N PHE A 95 -12.26 -8.53 -3.14
CA PHE A 95 -12.83 -8.15 -4.43
C PHE A 95 -12.16 -6.93 -5.05
N VAL A 96 -12.02 -5.83 -4.32
CA VAL A 96 -11.57 -4.55 -4.89
C VAL A 96 -10.10 -4.62 -5.33
N PHE A 97 -9.19 -5.02 -4.44
CA PHE A 97 -7.76 -5.06 -4.76
C PHE A 97 -7.41 -6.09 -5.85
N PRO A 98 -7.94 -7.33 -5.86
CA PRO A 98 -7.70 -8.26 -6.95
C PRO A 98 -8.23 -7.74 -8.29
N LEU A 99 -9.40 -7.09 -8.30
CA LEU A 99 -9.94 -6.46 -9.50
C LEU A 99 -9.03 -5.34 -10.00
N LEU A 100 -8.49 -4.52 -9.12
CA LEU A 100 -7.54 -3.46 -9.48
C LEU A 100 -6.26 -4.01 -10.07
N VAL A 101 -5.71 -5.09 -9.51
CA VAL A 101 -4.53 -5.77 -10.06
C VAL A 101 -4.83 -6.31 -11.46
N TRP A 102 -6.00 -6.93 -11.65
CA TRP A 102 -6.42 -7.44 -12.96
C TRP A 102 -6.63 -6.32 -14.00
N LEU A 103 -7.25 -5.20 -13.61
CA LEU A 103 -7.43 -4.02 -14.46
C LEU A 103 -6.10 -3.39 -14.85
N GLY A 104 -5.19 -3.21 -13.89
CA GLY A 104 -3.85 -2.67 -14.12
C GLY A 104 -3.02 -3.55 -15.05
N ALA A 105 -3.12 -4.89 -14.92
CA ALA A 105 -2.44 -5.83 -15.81
C ALA A 105 -3.07 -5.91 -17.22
N SER A 106 -4.34 -5.53 -17.37
CA SER A 106 -5.08 -5.60 -18.64
C SER A 106 -4.78 -4.44 -19.59
N GLU A 107 -4.13 -3.37 -19.14
CA GLU A 107 -3.79 -2.22 -20.00
C GLU A 107 -2.65 -2.56 -20.96
N LEU A 108 -2.99 -2.97 -22.18
CA LEU A 108 -2.03 -3.37 -23.22
C LEU A 108 -1.27 -2.20 -23.87
N LYS A 109 -1.87 -1.00 -23.88
CA LYS A 109 -1.28 0.20 -24.49
C LYS A 109 -1.39 1.38 -23.54
N VAL A 110 -0.35 1.60 -22.76
CA VAL A 110 -0.25 2.73 -21.85
C VAL A 110 0.26 3.96 -22.62
N ASN A 111 -0.41 5.10 -22.43
CA ASN A 111 0.05 6.38 -23.00
C ASN A 111 1.43 6.76 -22.45
N ALA A 112 2.28 7.38 -23.28
CA ALA A 112 3.66 7.73 -22.90
C ALA A 112 3.73 8.63 -21.64
N THR A 113 2.78 9.55 -21.47
CA THR A 113 2.67 10.39 -20.28
C THR A 113 2.34 9.57 -19.04
N THR A 114 1.34 8.69 -19.11
CA THR A 114 0.95 7.78 -18.02
C THR A 114 2.10 6.85 -17.64
N GLN A 115 2.83 6.34 -18.63
CA GLN A 115 4.00 5.49 -18.39
C GLN A 115 5.11 6.24 -17.64
N ARG A 116 5.40 7.49 -18.02
CA ARG A 116 6.39 8.33 -17.32
C ARG A 116 5.98 8.61 -15.87
N VAL A 117 4.73 9.00 -15.65
CA VAL A 117 4.21 9.30 -14.31
C VAL A 117 4.22 8.06 -13.41
N SER A 118 3.69 6.93 -13.90
CA SER A 118 3.68 5.67 -13.16
C SER A 118 5.10 5.19 -12.83
N SER A 119 6.03 5.28 -13.79
CA SER A 119 7.44 4.92 -13.56
C SER A 119 8.12 5.84 -12.55
N PHE A 120 7.82 7.14 -12.59
CA PHE A 120 8.36 8.11 -11.63
C PHE A 120 7.85 7.82 -10.21
N LEU A 121 6.53 7.65 -10.05
CA LEU A 121 5.92 7.32 -8.76
C LEU A 121 6.41 5.97 -8.21
N GLY A 122 6.56 4.97 -9.08
CA GLY A 122 7.10 3.65 -8.70
C GLY A 122 8.58 3.70 -8.32
N ASN A 123 9.39 4.56 -8.94
CA ASN A 123 10.78 4.75 -8.55
C ASN A 123 10.91 5.52 -7.23
N LEU A 124 10.00 6.44 -6.94
CA LEU A 124 9.99 7.22 -5.71
C LEU A 124 9.43 6.43 -4.51
N SER A 125 8.51 5.49 -4.75
CA SER A 125 7.81 4.76 -3.67
C SER A 125 8.74 3.99 -2.74
N TYR A 126 9.83 3.40 -3.27
CA TYR A 126 10.80 2.65 -2.47
C TYR A 126 11.62 3.53 -1.51
N PRO A 127 12.34 4.57 -1.97
CA PRO A 127 13.04 5.48 -1.06
C PRO A 127 12.09 6.23 -0.12
N LEU A 128 10.89 6.60 -0.59
CA LEU A 128 9.86 7.17 0.27
C LEU A 128 9.48 6.20 1.39
N TYR A 129 9.33 4.90 1.08
CA TYR A 129 9.03 3.87 2.08
C TYR A 129 10.10 3.80 3.18
N ALA A 130 11.39 3.87 2.82
CA ALA A 130 12.48 3.82 3.79
C ALA A 130 12.53 5.06 4.70
N VAL A 131 12.17 6.23 4.18
CA VAL A 131 12.33 7.52 4.86
C VAL A 131 11.11 7.86 5.71
N HIS A 132 9.89 7.58 5.25
CA HIS A 132 8.69 8.08 5.91
C HIS A 132 8.45 7.49 7.31
N TYR A 133 8.70 6.19 7.53
CA TYR A 133 8.50 5.56 8.85
C TYR A 133 9.32 6.23 9.96
N PRO A 134 10.67 6.35 9.83
CA PRO A 134 11.47 7.05 10.82
C PRO A 134 11.01 8.49 11.07
N LEU A 135 10.69 9.24 10.01
CA LEU A 135 10.22 10.62 10.15
C LEU A 135 8.86 10.71 10.86
N MET A 136 7.94 9.80 10.57
CA MET A 136 6.67 9.71 11.29
C MET A 136 6.88 9.43 12.78
N TYR A 137 7.80 8.53 13.15
CA TYR A 137 8.12 8.28 14.56
C TYR A 137 8.72 9.52 15.25
N LEU A 138 9.59 10.27 14.58
CA LEU A 138 10.12 11.52 15.11
C LEU A 138 9.02 12.57 15.32
N PHE A 139 8.11 12.67 14.37
CA PHE A 139 6.94 13.55 14.49
C PHE A 139 6.03 13.12 15.66
N TYR A 140 5.75 11.82 15.80
CA TYR A 140 4.98 11.28 16.92
C TYR A 140 5.65 11.51 18.27
N ALA A 141 6.98 11.40 18.35
CA ALA A 141 7.73 11.76 19.54
C ALA A 141 7.65 13.27 19.85
N HIS A 142 7.70 14.12 18.81
CA HIS A 142 7.61 15.57 18.95
C HIS A 142 6.25 16.03 19.51
N ILE A 143 5.16 15.48 19.00
CA ILE A 143 3.79 15.82 19.47
C ILE A 143 3.41 15.13 20.79
N GLY A 144 4.31 14.31 21.36
CA GLY A 144 4.07 13.56 22.59
C GLY A 144 2.95 12.53 22.43
N PHE A 145 2.93 11.80 21.32
CA PHE A 145 1.93 10.76 21.06
C PHE A 145 2.11 9.59 22.05
N GLN A 146 1.13 9.40 22.93
CA GLN A 146 1.15 8.38 23.98
C GLN A 146 0.34 7.11 23.63
N GLY A 147 -0.14 6.99 22.38
CA GLY A 147 -0.88 5.81 21.90
C GLY A 147 -2.35 6.05 21.58
N ASP A 148 -2.93 7.17 22.00
CA ASP A 148 -4.31 7.56 21.68
C ASP A 148 -4.40 8.42 20.41
N LEU A 149 -5.55 8.36 19.72
CA LEU A 149 -5.88 9.21 18.56
C LEU A 149 -5.53 10.68 18.87
N VAL A 150 -4.74 11.32 17.99
CA VAL A 150 -4.43 12.76 18.12
C VAL A 150 -5.76 13.52 18.08
N PRO A 151 -6.15 14.22 19.15
CA PRO A 151 -7.38 15.01 19.13
C PRO A 151 -7.30 16.01 17.99
N ILE A 152 -8.39 16.18 17.24
CA ILE A 152 -8.48 17.15 16.12
C ILE A 152 -8.03 18.56 16.56
N ALA A 153 -8.22 18.89 17.84
CA ALA A 153 -7.73 20.11 18.47
C ALA A 153 -6.20 20.27 18.41
N LYS A 154 -5.41 19.22 18.64
CA LYS A 154 -3.94 19.26 18.48
C LYS A 154 -3.53 19.33 17.01
N LEU A 155 -4.35 18.79 16.10
CA LEU A 155 -4.10 18.87 14.66
C LEU A 155 -4.25 20.32 14.15
N ALA A 156 -5.14 21.10 14.76
CA ALA A 156 -5.32 22.52 14.45
C ALA A 156 -4.13 23.38 14.90
N ASP A 157 -3.37 22.97 15.91
CA ASP A 157 -2.15 23.66 16.35
C ASP A 157 -0.91 23.21 15.55
N VAL A 158 -0.88 21.95 15.13
CA VAL A 158 0.28 21.30 14.47
C VAL A 158 0.11 21.19 12.94
N TRP A 159 -0.92 21.82 12.36
CA TRP A 159 -1.24 21.74 10.93
C TRP A 159 -0.07 22.09 9.99
N PRO A 160 0.84 23.05 10.29
CA PRO A 160 1.95 23.36 9.39
C PRO A 160 2.95 22.21 9.33
N GLU A 161 3.24 21.59 10.48
CA GLU A 161 4.16 20.46 10.59
C GLU A 161 3.55 19.19 9.98
N ALA A 162 2.23 18.99 10.14
CA ALA A 162 1.51 17.89 9.53
C ALA A 162 1.53 17.93 7.99
N ILE A 163 1.59 19.13 7.39
CA ILE A 163 1.78 19.30 5.93
C ILE A 163 3.26 19.23 5.55
N ALA A 164 4.14 19.82 6.37
CA ALA A 164 5.57 19.84 6.12
C ALA A 164 6.19 18.44 6.14
N LEU A 165 5.68 17.53 6.99
CA LEU A 165 6.20 16.17 7.13
C LEU A 165 6.07 15.34 5.84
N PRO A 166 4.88 15.18 5.21
CA PRO A 166 4.76 14.54 3.91
C PRO A 166 5.66 15.16 2.83
N ILE A 167 5.76 16.50 2.79
CA ILE A 167 6.63 17.19 1.84
C ILE A 167 8.09 16.85 2.10
N ALA A 168 8.53 16.86 3.36
CA ALA A 168 9.88 16.48 3.76
C ALA A 168 10.19 15.04 3.38
N CYS A 169 9.26 14.10 3.62
CA CYS A 169 9.38 12.70 3.19
C CYS A 169 9.55 12.57 1.67
N ILE A 170 8.77 13.33 0.88
CA ILE A 170 8.87 13.33 -0.59
C ILE A 170 10.21 13.90 -1.05
N VAL A 171 10.64 15.03 -0.49
CA VAL A 171 11.92 15.68 -0.84
C VAL A 171 13.09 14.79 -0.47
N LEU A 172 13.12 14.26 0.76
CA LEU A 172 14.17 13.35 1.22
C LEU A 172 14.17 12.04 0.42
N GLY A 173 13.00 11.46 0.17
CA GLY A 173 12.86 10.28 -0.68
C GLY A 173 13.40 10.53 -2.09
N TRP A 174 13.13 11.70 -2.67
CA TRP A 174 13.68 12.08 -3.96
C TRP A 174 15.21 12.28 -3.93
N LEU A 175 15.75 12.87 -2.87
CA LEU A 175 17.19 13.00 -2.67
C LEU A 175 17.86 11.63 -2.54
N CYS A 176 17.33 10.74 -1.70
CA CYS A 176 17.81 9.36 -1.56
C CYS A 176 17.76 8.62 -2.90
N PHE A 177 16.66 8.76 -3.64
CA PHE A 177 16.53 8.18 -4.97
C PHE A 177 17.64 8.66 -5.92
N ARG A 178 17.85 9.98 -5.97
CA ARG A 178 18.76 10.61 -6.94
C ARG A 178 20.23 10.34 -6.63
N TYR A 179 20.61 10.40 -5.35
CA TYR A 179 22.01 10.38 -4.91
C TYR A 179 22.48 9.01 -4.41
N TYR A 180 21.58 8.11 -4.01
CA TYR A 180 21.95 6.80 -3.47
C TYR A 180 21.39 5.64 -4.30
N ASP A 181 20.07 5.54 -4.44
CA ASP A 181 19.45 4.36 -5.08
C ASP A 181 19.81 4.26 -6.56
N LEU A 182 19.71 5.35 -7.31
CA LEU A 182 20.01 5.35 -8.75
C LEU A 182 21.48 5.01 -9.06
N PRO A 183 22.50 5.62 -8.42
CA PRO A 183 23.90 5.24 -8.66
C PRO A 183 24.21 3.82 -8.18
N LEU A 184 23.68 3.41 -7.01
CA LEU A 184 23.89 2.06 -6.50
C LEU A 184 23.30 1.01 -7.43
N ARG A 185 22.08 1.23 -7.93
CA ARG A 185 21.40 0.32 -8.86
C ARG A 185 22.19 0.18 -10.17
N ARG A 186 22.68 1.28 -10.73
CA ARG A 186 23.53 1.27 -11.94
C ARG A 186 24.80 0.48 -11.71
N TRP A 187 25.49 0.72 -10.58
CA TRP A 187 26.72 0.02 -10.22
C TRP A 187 26.50 -1.50 -10.05
N LEU A 188 25.43 -1.91 -9.39
CA LEU A 188 25.07 -3.32 -9.24
C LEU A 188 24.75 -3.98 -10.58
N SER A 189 23.93 -3.35 -11.42
CA SER A 189 23.56 -3.88 -12.74
C SER A 189 24.78 -4.06 -13.65
N GLU A 190 25.73 -3.12 -13.64
CA GLU A 190 26.97 -3.22 -14.41
C GLU A 190 27.87 -4.37 -13.94
N LYS A 191 27.91 -4.66 -12.63
CA LYS A 191 28.69 -5.79 -12.09
C LYS A 191 28.08 -7.14 -12.44
N THR A 192 26.76 -7.28 -12.31
CA THR A 192 26.07 -8.53 -12.63
C THR A 192 26.14 -8.84 -14.13
N SER A 193 25.99 -7.83 -15.00
CA SER A 193 26.13 -8.01 -16.46
C SER A 193 27.54 -8.44 -16.88
N LYS A 194 28.59 -7.98 -16.18
CA LYS A 194 29.97 -8.42 -16.44
C LYS A 194 30.26 -9.84 -15.96
N GLN A 195 29.47 -10.36 -15.01
CA GLN A 195 29.63 -11.74 -14.50
C GLN A 195 28.92 -12.79 -15.38
N THR A 196 27.84 -12.45 -16.09
CA THR A 196 27.15 -13.37 -17.01
C THR A 196 27.77 -13.46 -18.41
N SER A 197 28.78 -12.63 -18.72
CA SER A 197 29.52 -12.63 -19.98
C SER A 197 30.91 -13.29 -19.89
N LYS A 198 31.23 -13.93 -18.76
CA LYS A 198 32.44 -14.74 -18.55
C LYS A 198 32.04 -16.17 -18.30
#